data_AF-A5Z795-F1
#
_entry.id   AF-A5Z795-F1
#
_cell.length_a   1.000
_cell.length_b   1.000
_cell.length_c   1.000
_cell.angle_alpha   90.00
_cell.angle_beta   90.00
_cell.angle_gamma   90.00
#
_symmetry.space_group_name_H-M   'P 1'
#
loop_
_entity.id
_entity.type
_entity.pdbx_description
1 polymer ?
#
loop_
_entity_poly.entity_id
_entity_poly.type
_entity_poly.pdbx_seq_one_letter_code
_entity_poly.pdbx_strand_id
1 'polypeptide(L)'
;MKKIFAIIISLALLSTASVTAFAASPITAKDGSDSAVVKGTYVAGDASATVYSVDIAWGSMEFTYTDASKGTWNPDTHGYDGAKAATWSCATDANKIEVTNHSNANVTAQLSYAPESGYNGISGSFSDGGTLNLNSAVDTRYSAAPSGSATLSLTGDLASDTSAKTKIGVVTVTLVNE
;
A
#
# COMPACT_ATOMS: atom_id res chain seq x y z
N MET A 1 -53.27 16.63 13.39
CA MET A 1 -53.74 15.94 12.16
C MET A 1 -52.53 15.36 11.45
N LYS A 2 -52.54 14.05 11.23
CA LYS A 2 -51.54 13.23 10.52
C LYS A 2 -51.27 13.78 9.12
N LYS A 3 -50.04 13.65 8.59
CA LYS A 3 -49.72 12.92 7.34
C LYS A 3 -48.26 12.44 7.34
N ILE A 4 -48.12 11.12 7.35
CA ILE A 4 -46.89 10.34 7.14
C ILE A 4 -46.71 10.19 5.62
N PHE A 5 -45.50 10.40 5.09
CA PHE A 5 -45.08 9.95 3.77
C PHE A 5 -43.88 9.02 4.00
N ALA A 6 -44.09 7.73 4.26
CA ALA A 6 -44.26 6.64 3.30
C ALA A 6 -42.94 6.30 2.56
N ILE A 7 -42.14 5.45 3.21
CA ILE A 7 -40.97 4.75 2.66
C ILE A 7 -41.46 3.70 1.65
N ILE A 8 -40.99 3.77 0.41
CA ILE A 8 -41.20 2.73 -0.60
C ILE A 8 -40.05 1.73 -0.47
N ILE A 9 -40.27 0.67 0.31
CA ILE A 9 -39.47 -0.55 0.25
C ILE A 9 -40.06 -1.40 -0.88
N SER A 10 -39.34 -1.52 -1.99
CA SER A 10 -39.63 -2.48 -3.05
C SER A 10 -39.31 -3.89 -2.53
N LEU A 11 -40.31 -4.54 -1.96
CA LEU A 11 -40.24 -5.95 -1.55
C LEU A 11 -40.26 -6.82 -2.81
N ALA A 12 -39.09 -7.27 -3.26
CA ALA A 12 -38.98 -8.25 -4.34
C ALA A 12 -39.66 -9.55 -3.89
N LEU A 13 -40.78 -9.87 -4.55
CA LEU A 13 -41.59 -11.06 -4.31
C LEU A 13 -40.78 -12.29 -4.74
N LEU A 14 -40.05 -12.88 -3.81
CA LEU A 14 -39.41 -14.19 -4.00
C LEU A 14 -40.50 -15.25 -4.17
N SER A 15 -40.43 -15.95 -5.29
CA SER A 15 -41.31 -17.03 -5.71
C SER A 15 -41.49 -18.08 -4.60
N THR A 16 -42.73 -18.23 -4.12
CA THR A 16 -43.13 -19.29 -3.20
C THR A 16 -43.06 -20.64 -3.93
N ALA A 17 -42.00 -21.41 -3.74
CA ALA A 17 -41.97 -22.80 -4.16
C ALA A 17 -42.93 -23.61 -3.26
N SER A 18 -44.04 -24.06 -3.83
CA SER A 18 -44.96 -25.02 -3.20
C SER A 18 -44.23 -26.35 -2.98
N VAL A 19 -43.93 -26.68 -1.73
CA VAL A 19 -43.37 -27.99 -1.35
C VAL A 19 -44.48 -29.06 -1.35
N THR A 20 -44.50 -29.88 -2.39
CA THR A 20 -45.29 -31.12 -2.40
C THR A 20 -44.57 -32.18 -1.56
N ALA A 21 -45.15 -32.59 -0.42
CA ALA A 21 -44.66 -33.71 0.37
C ALA A 21 -45.08 -35.03 -0.29
N PHE A 22 -44.11 -35.83 -0.74
CA PHE A 22 -44.34 -37.20 -1.20
C PHE A 22 -44.10 -38.14 -0.01
N ALA A 23 -45.09 -38.98 0.33
CA ALA A 23 -44.90 -40.05 1.30
C ALA A 23 -44.08 -41.18 0.66
N ALA A 24 -42.97 -41.56 1.31
CA ALA A 24 -42.15 -42.70 0.91
C ALA A 24 -42.88 -44.02 1.21
N SER A 25 -42.79 -45.00 0.32
CA SER A 25 -43.25 -46.37 0.58
C SER A 25 -42.24 -47.08 1.51
N PRO A 26 -42.68 -47.85 2.52
CA PRO A 26 -41.77 -48.49 3.46
C PRO A 26 -40.90 -49.57 2.79
N ILE A 27 -39.61 -49.61 3.14
CA ILE A 27 -38.69 -50.66 2.71
C ILE A 27 -38.95 -51.93 3.54
N THR A 28 -39.46 -53.00 2.90
CA THR A 28 -39.92 -54.21 3.60
C THR A 28 -39.01 -55.43 3.43
N ALA A 29 -37.81 -55.28 2.85
CA ALA A 29 -36.88 -56.37 2.61
C ALA A 29 -35.41 -55.93 2.81
N LYS A 30 -34.56 -56.91 3.15
CA LYS A 30 -33.11 -56.71 3.24
C LYS A 30 -32.57 -56.27 1.87
N ASP A 31 -31.72 -55.24 1.89
CA ASP A 31 -31.12 -54.58 0.71
C ASP A 31 -32.09 -53.75 -0.17
N GLY A 32 -33.30 -53.43 0.33
CA GLY A 32 -34.17 -52.45 -0.34
C GLY A 32 -33.70 -51.00 -0.15
N SER A 33 -34.03 -50.13 -1.11
CA SER A 33 -33.68 -48.70 -1.08
C SER A 33 -34.84 -47.84 -1.58
N ASP A 34 -34.87 -46.58 -1.13
CA ASP A 34 -35.77 -45.54 -1.63
C ASP A 34 -34.94 -44.29 -1.93
N SER A 35 -35.42 -43.42 -2.82
CA SER A 35 -34.70 -42.25 -3.28
C SER A 35 -35.64 -41.08 -3.53
N ALA A 36 -35.16 -39.87 -3.21
CA ALA A 36 -35.89 -38.63 -3.47
C ALA A 36 -35.08 -37.71 -4.39
N VAL A 37 -35.79 -36.96 -5.23
CA VAL A 37 -35.16 -35.96 -6.09
C VAL A 37 -34.75 -34.75 -5.25
N VAL A 38 -33.45 -34.51 -5.15
CA VAL A 38 -32.89 -33.30 -4.52
C VAL A 38 -32.89 -32.16 -5.55
N LYS A 39 -33.57 -31.05 -5.23
CA LYS A 39 -33.62 -29.84 -6.08
C LYS A 39 -32.93 -28.69 -5.36
N GLY A 40 -32.07 -27.96 -6.06
CA GLY A 40 -31.44 -26.73 -5.59
C GLY A 40 -31.65 -25.59 -6.59
N THR A 41 -31.65 -24.35 -6.10
CA THR A 41 -31.64 -23.13 -6.93
C THR A 41 -30.39 -22.35 -6.61
N TYR A 42 -29.64 -21.94 -7.64
CA TYR A 42 -28.52 -21.02 -7.49
C TYR A 42 -29.04 -19.58 -7.58
N VAL A 43 -28.65 -18.76 -6.62
CA VAL A 43 -28.81 -17.31 -6.66
C VAL A 43 -27.42 -16.73 -6.52
N ALA A 44 -26.99 -15.89 -7.47
CA ALA A 44 -25.72 -15.21 -7.37
C ALA A 44 -25.73 -14.24 -6.17
N GLY A 45 -24.64 -14.18 -5.42
CA GLY A 45 -24.43 -13.14 -4.42
C GLY A 45 -24.11 -11.80 -5.07
N ASP A 46 -24.27 -10.72 -4.31
CA ASP A 46 -23.85 -9.38 -4.75
C ASP A 46 -22.31 -9.30 -4.85
N ALA A 47 -21.82 -8.47 -5.78
CA ALA A 47 -20.40 -8.15 -5.85
C ALA A 47 -19.98 -7.33 -4.63
N SER A 48 -18.91 -7.75 -3.95
CA SER A 48 -18.32 -7.00 -2.84
C SER A 48 -17.83 -5.62 -3.30
N ALA A 49 -18.08 -4.58 -2.50
CA ALA A 49 -17.53 -3.25 -2.75
C ALA A 49 -16.00 -3.25 -2.59
N THR A 50 -15.31 -2.38 -3.35
CA THR A 50 -13.88 -2.14 -3.17
C THR A 50 -13.62 -1.39 -1.86
N VAL A 51 -12.68 -1.89 -1.07
CA VAL A 51 -12.25 -1.33 0.22
C VAL A 51 -10.74 -1.18 0.20
N TYR A 52 -10.27 0.05 0.40
CA TYR A 52 -8.85 0.37 0.52
C TYR A 52 -8.42 0.40 1.99
N SER A 53 -7.33 -0.31 2.29
CA SER A 53 -6.67 -0.33 3.58
C SER A 53 -5.17 -0.53 3.34
N VAL A 54 -4.37 0.49 3.62
CA VAL A 54 -2.93 0.50 3.32
C VAL A 54 -2.17 1.01 4.54
N ASP A 55 -1.16 0.26 4.95
CA ASP A 55 -0.22 0.67 5.99
C ASP A 55 1.04 1.24 5.37
N ILE A 56 1.56 2.32 5.95
CA ILE A 56 2.81 2.95 5.52
C ILE A 56 3.75 3.03 6.73
N ALA A 57 4.91 2.41 6.60
CA ALA A 57 6.00 2.49 7.56
C ALA A 57 7.14 3.36 7.01
N TRP A 58 7.68 4.21 7.88
CA TRP A 58 8.73 5.16 7.54
C TRP A 58 9.99 4.87 8.35
N GLY A 59 11.15 4.92 7.69
CA GLY A 59 12.40 5.23 8.37
C GLY A 59 12.37 6.65 8.96
N SER A 60 13.42 7.04 9.69
CA SER A 60 13.45 8.36 10.33
C SER A 60 13.44 9.54 9.35
N MET A 61 13.77 9.31 8.08
CA MET A 61 13.98 10.30 7.02
C MET A 61 15.04 11.34 7.40
N GLU A 62 15.99 10.97 8.25
CA GLU A 62 17.09 11.83 8.66
C GLU A 62 18.34 11.55 7.81
N PHE A 63 18.88 12.61 7.23
CA PHE A 63 20.07 12.56 6.39
C PHE A 63 21.15 13.51 6.92
N THR A 64 22.40 13.14 6.67
CA THR A 64 23.58 13.96 6.94
C THR A 64 24.27 14.29 5.62
N TYR A 65 24.39 15.58 5.33
CA TYR A 65 25.25 16.07 4.26
C TYR A 65 26.67 16.28 4.80
N THR A 66 27.65 15.70 4.13
CA THR A 66 29.08 15.96 4.37
C THR A 66 29.63 16.71 3.18
N ASP A 67 30.11 17.93 3.39
CA ASP A 67 30.71 18.76 2.33
C ASP A 67 32.01 18.14 1.81
N ALA A 68 32.41 18.55 0.61
CA ALA A 68 33.64 18.10 -0.02
C ALA A 68 34.86 18.52 0.82
N SER A 69 35.76 17.57 1.06
CA SER A 69 37.04 17.88 1.69
C SER A 69 38.10 18.09 0.61
N LYS A 70 38.84 19.20 0.69
CA LYS A 70 39.97 19.46 -0.22
C LYS A 70 41.11 18.44 -0.06
N GLY A 71 41.17 17.70 1.05
CA GLY A 71 42.28 16.82 1.38
C GLY A 71 43.42 17.56 2.08
N THR A 72 44.58 16.93 2.16
CA THR A 72 45.77 17.45 2.85
C THR A 72 46.74 18.03 1.82
N TRP A 73 47.24 19.25 2.06
CA TRP A 73 48.27 19.85 1.21
C TRP A 73 49.57 19.04 1.28
N ASN A 74 50.07 18.64 0.12
CA ASN A 74 51.34 17.95 -0.06
C ASN A 74 52.35 18.92 -0.69
N PRO A 75 53.38 19.38 0.06
CA PRO A 75 54.36 20.33 -0.45
C PRO A 75 55.31 19.72 -1.47
N ASP A 76 55.49 18.40 -1.52
CA ASP A 76 56.40 17.77 -2.48
C ASP A 76 55.78 17.72 -3.88
N THR A 77 54.45 17.60 -3.95
CA THR A 77 53.70 17.57 -5.22
C THR A 77 53.01 18.89 -5.55
N HIS A 78 53.04 19.86 -4.61
CA HIS A 78 52.25 21.10 -4.66
C HIS A 78 50.77 20.87 -4.98
N GLY A 79 50.19 19.80 -4.41
CA GLY A 79 48.80 19.38 -4.62
C GLY A 79 48.09 19.05 -3.32
N TYR A 80 46.81 18.69 -3.40
CA TYR A 80 46.08 18.14 -2.27
C TYR A 80 45.84 16.63 -2.45
N ASP A 81 46.19 15.85 -1.44
CA ASP A 81 45.98 14.40 -1.40
C ASP A 81 44.73 14.04 -0.59
N GLY A 82 44.00 13.01 -1.05
CA GLY A 82 42.87 12.46 -0.31
C GLY A 82 41.61 13.33 -0.32
N ALA A 83 41.42 14.17 -1.35
CA ALA A 83 40.19 14.91 -1.56
C ALA A 83 38.97 13.95 -1.62
N LYS A 84 37.82 14.41 -1.11
CA LYS A 84 36.57 13.65 -1.10
C LYS A 84 35.46 14.53 -1.62
N ALA A 85 34.60 13.97 -2.46
CA ALA A 85 33.39 14.65 -2.90
C ALA A 85 32.39 14.80 -1.75
N ALA A 86 31.53 15.82 -1.84
CA ALA A 86 30.41 15.95 -0.94
C ALA A 86 29.46 14.75 -1.10
N THR A 87 28.77 14.38 -0.03
CA THR A 87 27.89 13.21 -0.04
C THR A 87 26.76 13.31 0.98
N TRP A 88 25.62 12.74 0.61
CA TRP A 88 24.51 12.48 1.52
C TRP A 88 24.64 11.07 2.09
N SER A 89 24.38 10.93 3.39
CA SER A 89 24.37 9.65 4.09
C SER A 89 23.22 9.59 5.08
N CYS A 90 22.81 8.38 5.48
CA CYS A 90 21.82 8.15 6.52
C CYS A 90 22.15 6.84 7.25
N ALA A 91 21.50 6.60 8.40
CA ALA A 91 21.58 5.30 9.06
C ALA A 91 20.87 4.22 8.23
N THR A 92 21.20 2.95 8.47
CA THR A 92 20.55 1.82 7.79
C THR A 92 19.03 1.92 7.87
N ASP A 93 18.36 1.81 6.72
CA ASP A 93 16.91 1.91 6.54
C ASP A 93 16.25 3.23 7.00
N ALA A 94 17.03 4.24 7.42
CA ALA A 94 16.50 5.55 7.80
C ALA A 94 15.79 6.25 6.63
N ASN A 95 16.15 5.93 5.39
CA ASN A 95 15.56 6.45 4.16
C ASN A 95 14.55 5.49 3.50
N LYS A 96 14.17 4.39 4.16
CA LYS A 96 13.23 3.40 3.63
C LYS A 96 11.78 3.81 3.87
N ILE A 97 10.93 3.61 2.86
CA ILE A 97 9.48 3.73 2.94
C ILE A 97 8.91 2.36 2.55
N GLU A 98 8.05 1.80 3.39
CA GLU A 98 7.42 0.49 3.16
C GLU A 98 5.91 0.65 3.15
N VAL A 99 5.27 0.03 2.17
CA VAL A 99 3.84 0.08 1.94
C VAL A 99 3.29 -1.34 1.92
N THR A 100 2.26 -1.59 2.72
CA THR A 100 1.59 -2.89 2.82
C THR A 100 0.12 -2.73 2.46
N ASN A 101 -0.35 -3.53 1.51
CA ASN A 101 -1.72 -3.49 1.02
C ASN A 101 -2.60 -4.54 1.72
N HIS A 102 -3.57 -4.09 2.50
CA HIS A 102 -4.64 -4.92 3.11
C HIS A 102 -5.98 -4.81 2.36
N SER A 103 -6.01 -4.07 1.25
CA SER A 103 -7.21 -3.83 0.45
C SER A 103 -7.70 -5.10 -0.24
N ASN A 104 -8.99 -5.14 -0.61
CA ASN A 104 -9.52 -6.18 -1.49
C ASN A 104 -9.29 -5.87 -2.99
N ALA A 105 -8.53 -4.82 -3.30
CA ALA A 105 -8.11 -4.43 -4.63
C ALA A 105 -6.57 -4.30 -4.70
N ASN A 106 -6.03 -4.41 -5.91
CA ASN A 106 -4.65 -4.01 -6.18
C ASN A 106 -4.47 -2.54 -5.80
N VAL A 107 -3.25 -2.12 -5.47
CA VAL A 107 -2.90 -0.75 -5.12
C VAL A 107 -1.63 -0.34 -5.84
N THR A 108 -1.63 0.87 -6.40
CA THR A 108 -0.43 1.52 -6.90
C THR A 108 -0.11 2.71 -6.00
N ALA A 109 0.98 2.62 -5.26
CA ALA A 109 1.49 3.69 -4.42
C ALA A 109 2.63 4.43 -5.15
N GLN A 110 2.44 5.73 -5.35
CA GLN A 110 3.43 6.62 -5.96
C GLN A 110 4.08 7.52 -4.91
N LEU A 111 5.40 7.51 -4.89
CA LEU A 111 6.23 8.30 -3.99
C LEU A 111 6.72 9.56 -4.70
N SER A 112 6.63 10.69 -4.02
CA SER A 112 7.16 11.96 -4.49
C SER A 112 7.95 12.65 -3.40
N TYR A 113 9.01 13.37 -3.77
CA TYR A 113 9.75 14.25 -2.89
C TYR A 113 9.58 15.70 -3.35
N ALA A 114 9.27 16.59 -2.41
CA ALA A 114 9.25 18.03 -2.63
C ALA A 114 10.23 18.70 -1.68
N PRO A 115 11.20 19.50 -2.17
CA PRO A 115 12.05 20.29 -1.31
C PRO A 115 11.24 21.36 -0.58
N GLU A 116 11.66 21.70 0.63
CA GLU A 116 11.10 22.81 1.41
C GLU A 116 11.58 24.14 0.81
N SER A 117 10.82 25.22 1.03
CA SER A 117 11.23 26.55 0.53
C SER A 117 12.62 26.92 1.07
N GLY A 118 13.51 27.37 0.17
CA GLY A 118 14.92 27.63 0.47
C GLY A 118 15.86 26.44 0.19
N TYR A 119 15.33 25.25 -0.05
CA TYR A 119 16.11 24.03 -0.33
C TYR A 119 15.89 23.49 -1.75
N ASN A 120 15.45 24.34 -2.69
CA ASN A 120 15.15 23.95 -4.08
C ASN A 120 16.33 23.34 -4.85
N GLY A 121 17.57 23.54 -4.37
CA GLY A 121 18.76 22.90 -4.92
C GLY A 121 18.90 21.43 -4.53
N ILE A 122 18.12 20.94 -3.57
CA ILE A 122 18.12 19.55 -3.11
C ILE A 122 17.04 18.79 -3.84
N SER A 123 17.44 17.70 -4.51
CA SER A 123 16.52 16.83 -5.24
C SER A 123 16.46 15.45 -4.58
N GLY A 124 15.29 14.83 -4.65
CA GLY A 124 15.04 13.48 -4.14
C GLY A 124 14.66 12.53 -5.26
N SER A 125 15.20 11.32 -5.21
CA SER A 125 14.86 10.22 -6.12
C SER A 125 14.64 8.94 -5.34
N PHE A 126 13.70 8.11 -5.77
CA PHE A 126 13.39 6.84 -5.12
C PHE A 126 13.99 5.67 -5.89
N SER A 127 14.34 4.59 -5.18
CA SER A 127 14.59 3.30 -5.82
C SER A 127 13.38 2.88 -6.66
N ASP A 128 13.65 2.19 -7.78
CA ASP A 128 12.62 1.71 -8.72
C ASP A 128 11.68 2.81 -9.25
N GLY A 129 12.13 4.07 -9.24
CA GLY A 129 11.36 5.21 -9.76
C GLY A 129 10.20 5.65 -8.87
N GLY A 130 10.09 5.13 -7.64
CA GLY A 130 9.09 5.58 -6.67
C GLY A 130 7.67 5.11 -6.97
N THR A 131 7.49 4.01 -7.71
CA THR A 131 6.17 3.41 -7.94
C THR A 131 6.16 1.98 -7.40
N LEU A 132 5.24 1.70 -6.47
CA LEU A 132 5.05 0.40 -5.86
C LEU A 132 3.69 -0.17 -6.27
N ASN A 133 3.70 -1.26 -7.03
CA ASN A 133 2.49 -1.98 -7.45
C ASN A 133 2.29 -3.18 -6.53
N LEU A 134 1.21 -3.18 -5.77
CA LEU A 134 0.88 -4.18 -4.76
C LEU A 134 -0.42 -4.88 -5.14
N ASN A 135 -0.40 -6.22 -5.10
CA ASN A 135 -1.60 -7.00 -5.36
C ASN A 135 -2.65 -6.82 -4.25
N SER A 136 -3.90 -7.16 -4.55
CA SER A 136 -4.96 -7.34 -3.56
C SER A 136 -4.55 -8.32 -2.46
N ALA A 137 -5.03 -8.08 -1.24
CA ALA A 137 -4.86 -8.99 -0.10
C ALA A 137 -5.89 -10.14 -0.09
N VAL A 138 -6.79 -10.23 -1.08
CA VAL A 138 -7.73 -11.35 -1.21
C VAL A 138 -6.98 -12.67 -1.22
N ASP A 139 -7.49 -13.64 -0.45
CA ASP A 139 -6.91 -14.97 -0.25
C ASP A 139 -5.50 -15.00 0.37
N THR A 140 -5.03 -13.86 0.90
CA THR A 140 -3.78 -13.78 1.66
C THR A 140 -4.05 -13.84 3.17
N ARG A 141 -3.09 -14.38 3.93
CA ARG A 141 -3.09 -14.23 5.39
C ARG A 141 -2.75 -12.78 5.72
N TYR A 142 -3.32 -12.23 6.79
CA TYR A 142 -3.02 -10.86 7.24
C TYR A 142 -1.51 -10.56 7.35
N SER A 143 -0.74 -11.50 7.93
CA SER A 143 0.72 -11.37 8.10
C SER A 143 1.53 -11.54 6.81
N ALA A 144 0.89 -11.91 5.71
CA ALA A 144 1.48 -12.12 4.40
C ALA A 144 0.81 -11.22 3.34
N ALA A 145 0.23 -10.10 3.79
CA ALA A 145 -0.33 -9.09 2.90
C ALA A 145 0.75 -8.58 1.92
N PRO A 146 0.39 -8.32 0.65
CA PRO A 146 1.35 -7.83 -0.33
C PRO A 146 2.00 -6.52 0.12
N SER A 147 3.34 -6.48 0.12
CA SER A 147 4.10 -5.30 0.50
C SER A 147 5.22 -5.00 -0.48
N GLY A 148 5.67 -3.75 -0.46
CA GLY A 148 6.80 -3.27 -1.25
C GLY A 148 7.46 -2.10 -0.54
N SER A 149 8.71 -1.81 -0.91
CA SER A 149 9.44 -0.70 -0.30
C SER A 149 10.32 0.03 -1.31
N ALA A 150 10.54 1.31 -1.06
CA ALA A 150 11.50 2.11 -1.80
C ALA A 150 12.40 2.90 -0.83
N THR A 151 13.59 3.27 -1.27
CA THR A 151 14.51 4.13 -0.51
C THR A 151 14.67 5.49 -1.18
N LEU A 152 14.73 6.57 -0.39
CA LEU A 152 15.01 7.92 -0.88
C LEU A 152 16.53 8.15 -0.95
N SER A 153 16.99 8.64 -2.09
CA SER A 153 18.33 9.21 -2.28
C SER A 153 18.22 10.71 -2.53
N LEU A 154 19.12 11.49 -1.91
CA LEU A 154 19.20 12.94 -2.07
C LEU A 154 20.42 13.34 -2.89
N THR A 155 20.27 14.40 -3.69
CA THR A 155 21.35 15.08 -4.42
C THR A 155 21.26 16.59 -4.23
N GLY A 156 22.32 17.30 -4.62
CA GLY A 156 22.48 18.72 -4.35
C GLY A 156 23.20 18.99 -3.03
N ASP A 157 23.41 20.26 -2.73
CA ASP A 157 24.23 20.71 -1.60
C ASP A 157 23.38 21.31 -0.49
N LEU A 158 23.74 21.00 0.77
CA LEU A 158 23.17 21.64 1.94
C LEU A 158 24.07 22.79 2.40
N ALA A 159 23.49 23.97 2.59
CA ALA A 159 24.22 25.14 3.05
C ALA A 159 24.83 24.92 4.45
N SER A 160 26.04 25.42 4.65
CA SER A 160 26.84 25.22 5.87
C SER A 160 26.28 25.93 7.11
N ASP A 161 25.35 26.86 6.94
CA ASP A 161 24.60 27.50 8.02
C ASP A 161 23.51 26.58 8.60
N THR A 162 23.16 25.48 7.92
CA THR A 162 22.25 24.44 8.42
C THR A 162 22.98 23.48 9.35
N SER A 163 23.26 23.94 10.56
CA SER A 163 24.00 23.19 11.59
C SER A 163 23.12 22.33 12.51
N ALA A 164 21.80 22.49 12.45
CA ALA A 164 20.82 21.71 13.20
C ALA A 164 19.92 20.88 12.27
N LYS A 165 19.31 19.82 12.82
CA LYS A 165 18.30 19.02 12.11
C LYS A 165 17.15 19.93 11.65
N THR A 166 17.09 20.17 10.35
CA THR A 166 16.14 21.10 9.73
C THR A 166 15.29 20.36 8.72
N LYS A 167 14.01 20.74 8.62
CA LYS A 167 13.12 20.22 7.59
C LYS A 167 13.55 20.78 6.24
N ILE A 168 14.13 19.92 5.39
CA ILE A 168 14.62 20.29 4.04
C ILE A 168 13.68 19.86 2.92
N GLY A 169 12.67 19.03 3.21
CA GLY A 169 11.70 18.56 2.23
C GLY A 169 10.68 17.62 2.84
N VAL A 170 9.79 17.12 1.99
CA VAL A 170 8.69 16.22 2.36
C VAL A 170 8.61 15.08 1.34
N VAL A 171 8.48 13.86 1.85
CA VAL A 171 8.09 12.70 1.03
C VAL A 171 6.58 12.47 1.20
N THR A 172 5.91 12.21 0.08
CA THR A 172 4.47 11.90 0.05
C THR A 172 4.26 10.55 -0.63
N VAL A 173 3.40 9.70 -0.05
CA VAL A 173 2.88 8.50 -0.70
C VAL A 173 1.45 8.79 -1.14
N THR A 174 1.16 8.60 -2.42
CA THR A 174 -0.17 8.80 -3.01
C THR A 174 -0.67 7.48 -3.59
N LEU A 175 -1.88 7.08 -3.27
CA LEU A 175 -2.54 5.97 -3.96
C LEU A 175 -3.12 6.49 -5.27
N VAL A 176 -2.69 5.94 -6.40
CA VAL A 176 -3.09 6.38 -7.75
C VAL A 176 -3.86 5.31 -8.52
N ASN A 177 -4.46 4.38 -7.77
CA ASN A 177 -5.36 3.35 -8.25
C ASN A 177 -6.29 3.79 -9.40
N GLU A 178 -6.39 2.93 -10.42
CA GLU A 178 -7.45 3.02 -11.45
C GLU A 178 -8.84 2.71 -10.89
#